data_AF-A0A963NZF6-F1
#
_entry.id   AF-A0A963NZF6-F1
#
_cell.length_a   1.000
_cell.length_b   1.000
_cell.length_c   1.000
_cell.angle_alpha   90.00
_cell.angle_beta   90.00
_cell.angle_gamma   90.00
#
_symmetry.space_group_name_H-M   'P 1'
#
loop_
_entity.id
_entity.type
_entity.pdbx_description
1 polymer ?
#
loop_
_entity_poly.entity_id
_entity_poly.type
_entity_poly.pdbx_seq_one_letter_code
_entity_poly.pdbx_strand_id
1 'polypeptide(L)'
;MNRGAAWLVFGGSALFVMAFVLFMVRMIGHWEVAEAERAARQEAAEVAIEAVQPALSEARTAAEQAQQAAAQALDAVASAAQIGQDAADRATRDIAVRAAEEAFRKLELEREAQAVAEAAAAAVAAVEARAADATYLQARWDPLHFAPAAQNASNAECLVCHQEILERDVRAVTPAGVGADEALAWYQTLDTYEGEQQTFHQRHLTTPFATAVMDLSCSFCHQGLDPREEAAQTPIKPGLTQLAVAGPQSDLPAFTLRKMVNPSDTCLRCHGSFPAEVMGLPGPWHEIRADFEFEPTENGCLTCHGELFRTNRHQVTYLHAENIESLAQESSDACYGCHGGRSWFRISYPYPRHAWPDMPEETPEWALDRPTESDPRYRLTTK
;
A
#
# COMPACT_ATOMS: atom_id res chain seq x y z
N MET A 1 -18.92 -23.43 77.94
CA MET A 1 -19.84 -23.43 76.79
C MET A 1 -19.15 -22.74 75.62
N ASN A 2 -19.13 -23.41 74.46
CA ASN A 2 -18.71 -23.02 73.09
C ASN A 2 -17.32 -22.38 72.88
N ARG A 3 -16.32 -23.02 72.23
CA ARG A 3 -16.18 -23.64 70.88
C ARG A 3 -16.24 -22.65 69.70
N GLY A 4 -15.13 -22.58 68.94
CA GLY A 4 -15.01 -21.94 67.62
C GLY A 4 -13.55 -21.54 67.32
N ALA A 5 -12.69 -22.48 66.94
CA ALA A 5 -12.26 -22.67 65.54
C ALA A 5 -10.99 -21.85 65.18
N ALA A 6 -9.83 -22.40 65.54
CA ALA A 6 -8.55 -22.10 64.92
C ALA A 6 -7.97 -23.45 64.52
N TRP A 7 -7.90 -23.77 63.22
CA TRP A 7 -7.02 -24.76 62.58
C TRP A 7 -7.34 -24.78 61.09
N LEU A 8 -6.54 -24.10 60.27
CA LEU A 8 -6.24 -24.44 58.88
C LEU A 8 -5.15 -23.48 58.40
N VAL A 9 -4.17 -24.05 57.67
CA VAL A 9 -3.05 -23.45 56.92
C VAL A 9 -1.72 -23.95 57.47
N PHE A 10 -1.22 -25.04 56.88
CA PHE A 10 0.18 -25.27 56.51
C PHE A 10 0.24 -26.65 55.84
N GLY A 11 -0.07 -26.71 54.56
CA GLY A 11 -0.10 -27.95 53.77
C GLY A 11 0.06 -27.75 52.27
N GLY A 12 0.73 -26.67 51.84
CA GLY A 12 0.86 -26.31 50.41
C GLY A 12 2.23 -25.77 50.02
N SER A 13 3.29 -26.01 50.81
CA SER A 13 4.60 -25.39 50.60
C SER A 13 5.44 -26.07 49.52
N ALA A 14 5.40 -27.40 49.39
CA ALA A 14 6.29 -28.11 48.47
C ALA A 14 5.88 -27.97 46.99
N LEU A 15 4.57 -28.10 46.68
CA LEU A 15 4.07 -28.01 45.31
C LEU A 15 4.16 -26.58 44.75
N PHE A 16 3.96 -25.57 45.59
CA PHE A 16 4.07 -24.17 45.18
C PHE A 16 5.52 -23.77 44.89
N VAL A 17 6.46 -24.21 45.72
CA VAL A 17 7.90 -24.00 45.50
C VAL A 17 8.36 -24.72 44.23
N MET A 18 7.90 -25.95 43.99
CA MET A 18 8.27 -26.71 42.80
C MET A 18 7.69 -26.09 41.51
N ALA A 19 6.45 -25.60 41.54
CA ALA A 19 5.84 -24.89 40.42
C ALA A 19 6.54 -23.56 40.13
N PHE A 20 6.93 -22.82 41.16
CA PHE A 20 7.67 -21.57 41.02
C PHE A 20 9.09 -21.79 40.45
N VAL A 21 9.79 -22.83 40.90
CA VAL A 21 11.11 -23.20 40.35
C VAL A 21 10.99 -23.61 38.89
N LEU A 22 10.00 -24.42 38.51
CA LEU A 22 9.77 -24.80 37.11
C LEU A 22 9.41 -23.59 36.22
N PHE A 23 8.63 -22.65 36.75
CA PHE A 23 8.30 -21.41 36.05
C PHE A 23 9.54 -20.53 35.83
N MET A 24 10.39 -20.37 36.86
CA MET A 24 11.64 -19.60 36.76
C MET A 24 12.63 -20.24 35.79
N VAL A 25 12.80 -21.58 35.82
CA VAL A 25 13.67 -22.30 34.87
C VAL A 25 13.17 -22.14 33.44
N ARG A 26 11.86 -22.17 33.22
CA ARG A 26 11.27 -21.96 31.88
C ARG A 26 11.40 -20.52 31.40
N MET A 27 11.25 -19.54 32.29
CA MET A 27 11.44 -18.13 31.96
C MET A 27 12.90 -17.81 31.62
N ILE A 28 13.85 -18.34 32.39
CA ILE A 28 15.29 -18.19 32.13
C ILE A 28 15.65 -18.85 30.78
N GLY A 29 15.16 -20.07 30.52
CA GLY A 29 15.37 -20.72 29.23
C GLY A 29 14.80 -19.95 28.04
N HIS A 30 13.60 -19.34 28.15
CA HIS A 30 13.05 -18.49 27.09
C HIS A 30 13.83 -17.19 26.89
N TRP A 31 14.39 -16.62 27.97
CA TRP A 31 15.20 -15.41 27.91
C TRP A 31 16.57 -15.68 27.25
N GLU A 32 17.23 -16.78 27.61
CA GLU A 32 18.50 -17.20 26.98
C GLU A 32 18.34 -17.52 25.48
N VAL A 33 17.22 -18.14 25.08
CA VAL A 33 16.91 -18.37 23.65
C VAL A 33 16.66 -17.05 22.91
N ALA A 34 15.90 -16.12 23.50
CA ALA A 34 15.62 -14.82 22.89
C ALA A 34 16.87 -13.91 22.81
N GLU A 35 17.82 -14.05 23.73
CA GLU A 35 19.13 -13.38 23.64
C GLU A 35 20.03 -14.02 22.59
N ALA A 36 20.07 -15.35 22.50
CA ALA A 36 20.80 -16.05 21.46
C ALA A 36 20.27 -15.72 20.05
N GLU A 37 18.94 -15.64 19.87
CA GLU A 37 18.33 -15.23 18.61
C GLU A 37 18.62 -13.76 18.27
N ARG A 38 18.64 -12.85 19.26
CA ARG A 38 19.02 -11.44 19.04
C ARG A 38 20.49 -11.29 18.67
N ALA A 39 21.38 -12.02 19.36
CA ALA A 39 22.80 -12.04 19.04
C ALA A 39 23.05 -12.60 17.63
N ALA A 40 22.39 -13.69 17.25
CA ALA A 40 22.49 -14.27 15.92
C ALA A 40 21.95 -13.34 14.81
N ARG A 41 20.87 -12.59 15.07
CA ARG A 41 20.34 -11.58 14.14
C ARG A 41 21.29 -10.39 13.98
N GLN A 42 21.92 -9.95 15.08
CA GLN A 42 22.88 -8.85 15.04
C GLN A 42 24.15 -9.26 14.27
N GLU A 43 24.67 -10.46 14.51
CA GLU A 43 25.81 -11.02 13.77
C GLU A 43 25.48 -11.21 12.29
N ALA A 44 24.27 -11.71 11.96
CA ALA A 44 23.83 -11.84 10.57
C ALA A 44 23.67 -10.47 9.87
N ALA A 45 23.22 -9.44 10.59
CA ALA A 45 23.11 -8.08 10.07
C ALA A 45 24.49 -7.45 9.84
N GLU A 46 25.45 -7.64 10.75
CA GLU A 46 26.83 -7.16 10.59
C GLU A 46 27.51 -7.84 9.39
N VAL A 47 27.34 -9.16 9.22
CA VAL A 47 27.84 -9.91 8.05
C VAL A 47 27.19 -9.43 6.75
N ALA A 48 25.88 -9.13 6.75
CA ALA A 48 25.19 -8.60 5.58
C ALA A 48 25.67 -7.19 5.20
N ILE A 49 25.91 -6.32 6.19
CA ILE A 49 26.46 -4.98 5.98
C ILE A 49 27.89 -5.07 5.43
N GLU A 50 28.72 -5.94 5.99
CA GLU A 50 30.09 -6.16 5.52
C GLU A 50 30.13 -6.79 4.13
N ALA A 51 29.16 -7.64 3.77
CA ALA A 51 29.04 -8.22 2.43
C ALA A 51 28.62 -7.20 1.35
N VAL A 52 27.89 -6.14 1.72
CA VAL A 52 27.41 -5.10 0.78
C VAL A 52 28.40 -3.94 0.66
N GLN A 53 29.26 -3.72 1.67
CA GLN A 53 30.29 -2.67 1.68
C GLN A 53 31.19 -2.65 0.42
N PRO A 54 31.71 -3.79 -0.08
CA PRO A 54 32.52 -3.82 -1.30
C PRO A 54 31.73 -3.34 -2.52
N ALA A 55 30.50 -3.82 -2.71
CA ALA A 55 29.64 -3.42 -3.83
C ALA A 55 29.28 -1.92 -3.77
N LEU A 56 29.05 -1.38 -2.57
CA LEU A 56 28.81 0.05 -2.37
C LEU A 56 30.06 0.88 -2.69
N SER A 57 31.24 0.39 -2.34
CA SER A 57 32.52 1.05 -2.62
C SER A 57 32.87 1.03 -4.11
N GLU A 58 32.55 -0.07 -4.81
CA GLU A 58 32.67 -0.19 -6.26
C GLU A 58 31.69 0.74 -6.98
N ALA A 59 30.43 0.80 -6.53
CA ALA A 59 29.42 1.71 -7.07
C ALA A 59 29.84 3.19 -6.90
N ARG A 60 30.39 3.55 -5.73
CA ARG A 60 30.91 4.91 -5.47
C ARG A 60 32.10 5.23 -6.37
N THR A 61 33.03 4.29 -6.52
CA THR A 61 34.18 4.45 -7.42
C THR A 61 33.74 4.59 -8.87
N ALA A 62 32.75 3.80 -9.31
CA ALA A 62 32.17 3.90 -10.65
C ALA A 62 31.45 5.25 -10.87
N ALA A 63 30.74 5.76 -9.86
CA ALA A 63 30.11 7.09 -9.91
C ALA A 63 31.16 8.21 -9.98
N GLU A 64 32.23 8.15 -9.18
CA GLU A 64 33.33 9.12 -9.23
C GLU A 64 34.07 9.07 -10.57
N GLN A 65 34.29 7.89 -11.14
CA GLN A 65 34.86 7.72 -12.48
C GLN A 65 33.95 8.25 -13.58
N ALA A 66 32.63 8.01 -13.50
CA ALA A 66 31.65 8.55 -14.43
C ALA A 66 31.60 10.08 -14.37
N GLN A 67 31.69 10.66 -13.16
CA GLN A 67 31.74 12.10 -12.95
C GLN A 67 33.03 12.71 -13.52
N GLN A 68 34.18 12.06 -13.33
CA GLN A 68 35.44 12.48 -13.93
C GLN A 68 35.43 12.37 -15.46
N ALA A 69 34.86 11.29 -16.01
CA ALA A 69 34.70 11.10 -17.45
C ALA A 69 33.76 12.16 -18.05
N ALA A 70 32.67 12.51 -17.36
CA ALA A 70 31.77 13.59 -17.77
C ALA A 70 32.46 14.96 -17.74
N ALA A 71 33.27 15.23 -16.71
CA ALA A 71 34.06 16.46 -16.62
C ALA A 71 35.12 16.55 -17.73
N GLN A 72 35.80 15.45 -18.04
CA GLN A 72 36.75 15.37 -19.16
C GLN A 72 36.06 15.51 -20.51
N ALA A 73 34.87 14.94 -20.69
CA ALA A 73 34.06 15.10 -21.89
C ALA A 73 33.61 16.55 -22.08
N LEU A 74 33.21 17.23 -21.01
CA LEU A 74 32.87 18.66 -21.03
C LEU A 74 34.08 19.53 -21.39
N ASP A 75 35.26 19.22 -20.84
CA ASP A 75 36.50 19.93 -21.14
C ASP A 75 36.98 19.68 -22.58
N ALA A 76 36.76 18.46 -23.09
CA ALA A 76 37.02 18.10 -24.49
C ALA A 76 36.04 18.81 -25.44
N VAL A 77 34.76 18.94 -25.08
CA VAL A 77 33.75 19.70 -25.83
C VAL A 77 34.07 21.21 -25.81
N ALA A 78 34.53 21.74 -24.68
CA ALA A 78 34.99 23.12 -24.56
C ALA A 78 36.24 23.39 -25.42
N SER A 79 37.16 22.42 -25.48
CA SER A 79 38.37 22.48 -26.32
C SER A 79 38.04 22.33 -27.82
N ALA A 80 37.11 21.44 -28.18
CA ALA A 80 36.62 21.30 -29.56
C ALA A 80 35.87 22.55 -30.04
N ALA A 81 35.17 23.26 -29.13
CA ALA A 81 34.51 24.52 -29.44
C ALA A 81 35.48 25.67 -29.81
N GLN A 82 36.78 25.55 -29.52
CA GLN A 82 37.80 26.53 -29.90
C GLN A 82 38.39 26.30 -31.31
N ILE A 83 38.17 25.15 -31.94
CA ILE A 83 38.66 24.82 -33.27
C ILE A 83 37.47 24.85 -34.24
N GLY A 84 37.27 25.97 -34.93
CA GLY A 84 36.14 26.10 -35.86
C GLY A 84 36.31 25.25 -37.13
N GLN A 85 35.36 24.36 -37.44
CA GLN A 85 34.47 24.37 -38.62
C GLN A 85 33.91 22.95 -38.94
N ASP A 86 32.59 22.74 -38.77
CA ASP A 86 31.63 22.24 -39.79
C ASP A 86 30.23 21.96 -39.19
N ALA A 87 29.21 21.78 -40.04
CA ALA A 87 27.85 21.42 -39.60
C ALA A 87 27.80 20.05 -38.89
N ALA A 88 28.75 19.14 -39.22
CA ALA A 88 28.96 17.88 -38.52
C ALA A 88 29.47 18.07 -37.08
N ASP A 89 30.30 19.09 -36.84
CA ASP A 89 30.78 19.44 -35.49
C ASP A 89 29.67 20.04 -34.63
N ARG A 90 28.76 20.82 -35.23
CA ARG A 90 27.56 21.31 -34.53
C ARG A 90 26.61 20.17 -34.17
N ALA A 91 26.31 19.26 -35.10
CA ALA A 91 25.47 18.10 -34.82
C ALA A 91 26.09 17.19 -33.74
N THR A 92 27.41 16.96 -33.79
CA THR A 92 28.14 16.18 -32.78
C THR A 92 28.13 16.86 -31.42
N ARG A 93 28.31 18.19 -31.39
CA ARG A 93 28.22 18.98 -30.16
C ARG A 93 26.82 18.96 -29.57
N ASP A 94 25.77 19.08 -30.40
CA ASP A 94 24.38 19.03 -29.94
C ASP A 94 24.03 17.65 -29.37
N ILE A 95 24.52 16.56 -29.96
CA ILE A 95 24.37 15.20 -29.41
C ILE A 95 25.10 15.08 -28.08
N ALA A 96 26.34 15.56 -27.99
CA ALA A 96 27.13 15.52 -26.76
C ALA A 96 26.50 16.36 -25.63
N VAL A 97 25.93 17.53 -25.94
CA VAL A 97 25.20 18.36 -24.98
C VAL A 97 23.94 17.65 -24.48
N ARG A 98 23.13 17.05 -25.36
CA ARG A 98 21.93 16.29 -24.94
C ARG A 98 22.28 15.08 -24.08
N ALA A 99 23.33 14.34 -24.46
CA ALA A 99 23.81 13.21 -23.67
C ALA A 99 24.31 13.65 -22.29
N ALA A 100 25.00 14.80 -22.21
CA ALA A 100 25.41 15.37 -20.93
C ALA A 100 24.20 15.83 -20.09
N GLU A 101 23.22 16.53 -20.69
CA GLU A 101 21.98 16.92 -20.02
C GLU A 101 21.19 15.72 -19.48
N GLU A 102 21.09 14.65 -20.26
CA GLU A 102 20.45 13.39 -19.85
C GLU A 102 21.22 12.73 -18.69
N ALA A 103 22.55 12.68 -18.77
CA ALA A 103 23.39 12.15 -17.69
C ALA A 103 23.26 12.99 -16.41
N PHE A 104 23.26 14.32 -16.51
CA PHE A 104 23.04 15.19 -15.36
C PHE A 104 21.65 15.00 -14.76
N ARG A 105 20.61 14.90 -15.58
CA ARG A 105 19.25 14.62 -15.11
C ARG A 105 19.18 13.28 -14.39
N LYS A 106 19.81 12.24 -14.94
CA LYS A 106 19.88 10.93 -14.31
C LYS A 106 20.58 10.98 -12.95
N LEU A 107 21.73 11.64 -12.86
CA LEU A 107 22.47 11.83 -11.60
C LEU A 107 21.65 12.60 -10.56
N GLU A 108 20.91 13.64 -10.98
CA GLU A 108 20.03 14.38 -10.08
C GLU A 108 18.90 13.49 -9.56
N LEU A 109 18.25 12.70 -10.42
CA LEU A 109 17.21 11.74 -10.03
C LEU A 109 17.75 10.67 -9.08
N GLU A 110 18.96 10.16 -9.32
CA GLU A 110 19.63 9.20 -8.44
C GLU A 110 19.94 9.82 -7.07
N ARG A 111 20.40 11.08 -7.03
CA ARG A 111 20.65 11.81 -5.78
C ARG A 111 19.37 12.09 -5.01
N GLU A 112 18.31 12.50 -5.70
CA GLU A 112 16.98 12.69 -5.10
C GLU A 112 16.46 11.37 -4.52
N ALA A 113 16.55 10.28 -5.26
CA ALA A 113 16.15 8.95 -4.81
C ALA A 113 16.95 8.50 -3.57
N GLN A 114 18.27 8.74 -3.55
CA GLN A 114 19.11 8.44 -2.41
C GLN A 114 18.69 9.27 -1.17
N ALA A 115 18.47 10.58 -1.34
CA ALA A 115 18.03 11.45 -0.24
C ALA A 115 16.68 11.01 0.33
N VAL A 116 15.74 10.58 -0.52
CA VAL A 116 14.44 10.02 -0.10
C VAL A 116 14.64 8.71 0.69
N ALA A 117 15.50 7.82 0.21
CA ALA A 117 15.79 6.55 0.90
C ALA A 117 16.45 6.77 2.28
N GLU A 118 17.40 7.69 2.38
CA GLU A 118 18.05 8.07 3.64
C GLU A 118 17.04 8.68 4.63
N ALA A 119 16.14 9.55 4.16
CA ALA A 119 15.08 10.12 4.98
C ALA A 119 14.09 9.05 5.49
N ALA A 120 13.72 8.09 4.64
CA ALA A 120 12.85 6.98 5.02
C ALA A 120 13.50 6.08 6.08
N ALA A 121 14.78 5.73 5.91
CA ALA A 121 15.53 4.94 6.88
C ALA A 121 15.64 5.66 8.23
N ALA A 122 15.90 6.97 8.22
CA ALA A 122 15.93 7.78 9.44
C ALA A 122 14.56 7.82 10.16
N ALA A 123 13.46 7.89 9.40
CA ALA A 123 12.11 7.86 9.96
C ALA A 123 11.81 6.52 10.65
N VAL A 124 12.16 5.39 10.02
CA VAL A 124 12.03 4.05 10.60
C VAL A 124 12.84 3.94 11.90
N ALA A 125 14.12 4.33 11.88
CA ALA A 125 14.98 4.29 13.06
C ALA A 125 14.42 5.15 14.22
N ALA A 126 13.81 6.29 13.89
CA ALA A 126 13.15 7.13 14.89
C ALA A 126 11.90 6.46 15.49
N VAL A 127 11.17 5.66 14.73
CA VAL A 127 10.03 4.86 15.24
C VAL A 127 10.53 3.72 16.12
N GLU A 128 11.55 2.98 15.69
CA GLU A 128 12.18 1.90 16.47
C GLU A 128 12.67 2.40 17.83
N ALA A 129 13.35 3.56 17.85
CA ALA A 129 13.84 4.17 19.08
C ALA A 129 12.70 4.54 20.05
N ARG A 130 11.54 5.00 19.54
CA ARG A 130 10.37 5.28 20.39
C ARG A 130 9.70 3.99 20.87
N ALA A 131 9.67 2.96 20.03
CA ALA A 131 9.00 1.69 20.31
C ALA A 131 9.75 0.83 21.33
N ALA A 132 11.09 0.87 21.35
CA ALA A 132 11.94 -0.02 22.15
C ALA A 132 11.59 -0.06 23.65
N ASP A 133 11.27 1.10 24.24
CA ASP A 133 10.96 1.25 25.67
C ASP A 133 9.50 1.68 25.92
N ALA A 134 8.64 1.64 24.90
CA ALA A 134 7.26 2.12 25.02
C ALA A 134 6.41 1.17 25.87
N THR A 135 5.76 1.70 26.91
CA THR A 135 4.62 1.02 27.53
C THR A 135 3.45 0.93 26.54
N TYR A 136 2.51 0.02 26.79
CA TYR A 136 1.30 -0.12 25.96
C TYR A 136 0.57 1.22 25.72
N LEU A 137 0.46 2.07 26.75
CA LEU A 137 -0.21 3.37 26.60
C LEU A 137 0.62 4.35 25.77
N GLN A 138 1.94 4.36 25.91
CA GLN A 138 2.80 5.21 25.08
C GLN A 138 2.75 4.76 23.62
N ALA A 139 2.83 3.46 23.35
CA ALA A 139 2.70 2.92 21.99
C ALA A 139 1.33 3.24 21.38
N ARG A 140 0.25 3.04 22.15
CA ARG A 140 -1.12 3.36 21.69
C ARG A 140 -1.29 4.82 21.30
N TRP A 141 -0.63 5.73 22.00
CA TRP A 141 -0.71 7.18 21.77
C TRP A 141 0.52 7.72 21.03
N ASP A 142 1.31 6.88 20.35
CA ASP A 142 2.45 7.35 19.56
C ASP A 142 1.98 8.35 18.48
N PRO A 143 2.72 9.45 18.24
CA PRO A 143 2.38 10.43 17.21
C PRO A 143 2.10 9.83 15.82
N LEU A 144 2.71 8.70 15.48
CA LEU A 144 2.53 8.00 14.20
C LEU A 144 1.08 7.54 13.97
N HIS A 145 0.27 7.41 15.03
CA HIS A 145 -1.15 7.06 14.90
C HIS A 145 -2.05 8.25 14.56
N PHE A 146 -1.54 9.48 14.52
CA PHE A 146 -2.35 10.68 14.36
C PHE A 146 -1.97 11.46 13.10
N ALA A 147 -2.94 12.15 12.50
CA ALA A 147 -2.65 13.08 11.42
C ALA A 147 -1.78 14.25 11.94
N PRO A 148 -0.83 14.76 11.13
CA PRO A 148 -0.53 14.37 9.75
C PRO A 148 0.46 13.20 9.62
N ALA A 149 1.07 12.72 10.71
CA ALA A 149 2.11 11.68 10.65
C ALA A 149 1.59 10.37 10.06
N ALA A 150 0.44 9.88 10.52
CA ALA A 150 -0.19 8.65 10.02
C ALA A 150 -0.45 8.66 8.51
N GLN A 151 -0.74 9.83 7.94
CA GLN A 151 -1.08 9.97 6.52
C GLN A 151 0.13 9.95 5.60
N ASN A 152 1.31 10.25 6.14
CA ASN A 152 2.58 10.29 5.39
C ASN A 152 3.52 9.16 5.78
N ALA A 153 3.16 8.34 6.76
CA ALA A 153 3.94 7.21 7.21
C ALA A 153 4.16 6.19 6.08
N SER A 154 5.39 5.71 5.98
CA SER A 154 5.75 4.59 5.11
C SER A 154 5.27 3.26 5.69
N ASN A 155 5.14 2.24 4.84
CA ASN A 155 4.86 0.87 5.31
C ASN A 155 5.93 0.40 6.31
N ALA A 156 7.19 0.73 6.08
CA ALA A 156 8.30 0.34 6.95
C ALA A 156 8.12 0.90 8.37
N GLU A 157 7.75 2.18 8.52
CA GLU A 157 7.48 2.78 9.83
C GLU A 157 6.31 2.09 10.55
N CYS A 158 5.22 1.80 9.83
CA CYS A 158 4.07 1.11 10.43
C CYS A 158 4.42 -0.31 10.87
N LEU A 159 5.22 -1.02 10.07
CA LEU A 159 5.56 -2.43 10.30
C LEU A 159 6.56 -2.63 11.45
N VAL A 160 7.24 -1.59 11.95
CA VAL A 160 8.04 -1.67 13.19
C VAL A 160 7.25 -2.28 14.35
N CYS A 161 5.97 -1.88 14.48
CA CYS A 161 5.09 -2.34 15.56
C CYS A 161 4.01 -3.32 15.11
N HIS A 162 3.77 -3.44 13.80
CA HIS A 162 2.63 -4.16 13.23
C HIS A 162 3.02 -5.30 12.27
N GLN A 163 4.27 -5.77 12.31
CA GLN A 163 4.76 -6.82 11.43
C GLN A 163 3.88 -8.08 11.44
N GLU A 164 3.21 -8.37 12.55
CA GLU A 164 2.34 -9.54 12.72
C GLU A 164 1.20 -9.62 11.71
N ILE A 165 0.79 -8.49 11.13
CA ILE A 165 -0.30 -8.43 10.15
C ILE A 165 0.09 -9.04 8.79
N LEU A 166 1.39 -9.11 8.49
CA LEU A 166 1.93 -9.74 7.27
C LEU A 166 2.51 -11.13 7.53
N GLU A 167 3.06 -11.37 8.72
CA GLU A 167 3.67 -12.66 9.09
C GLU A 167 2.64 -13.73 9.47
N ARG A 168 1.44 -13.31 9.86
CA ARG A 168 0.41 -14.26 10.25
C ARG A 168 -0.23 -14.88 9.02
N ASP A 169 -0.08 -16.19 8.89
CA ASP A 169 -0.78 -16.96 7.87
C ASP A 169 -2.18 -17.42 8.30
N VAL A 170 -2.96 -17.82 7.30
CA VAL A 170 -4.19 -18.56 7.53
C VAL A 170 -3.88 -19.89 8.22
N ARG A 171 -4.84 -20.41 8.98
CA ARG A 171 -4.65 -21.73 9.60
C ARG A 171 -4.70 -22.80 8.52
N ALA A 172 -3.74 -23.73 8.54
CA ALA A 172 -3.76 -24.90 7.65
C ALA A 172 -5.06 -25.71 7.76
N VAL A 173 -5.65 -25.78 8.95
CA VAL A 173 -6.95 -26.43 9.19
C VAL A 173 -7.81 -25.54 10.10
N THR A 174 -9.07 -25.36 9.71
CA THR A 174 -10.05 -24.63 10.51
C THR A 174 -10.39 -25.39 11.81
N PRO A 175 -10.97 -24.74 12.83
CA PRO A 175 -11.49 -25.44 14.01
C PRO A 175 -12.55 -26.52 13.69
N ALA A 176 -13.17 -26.45 12.50
CA ALA A 176 -14.16 -27.41 12.02
C ALA A 176 -13.54 -28.58 11.22
N GLY A 177 -12.22 -28.61 11.03
CA GLY A 177 -11.50 -29.69 10.34
C GLY A 177 -11.35 -29.53 8.83
N VAL A 178 -11.80 -28.42 8.23
CA VAL A 178 -11.62 -28.12 6.80
C VAL A 178 -10.22 -27.61 6.53
N GLY A 179 -9.52 -28.20 5.56
CA GLY A 179 -8.19 -27.76 5.09
C GLY A 179 -8.24 -26.41 4.37
N ALA A 180 -7.18 -25.62 4.47
CA ALA A 180 -7.08 -24.34 3.78
C ALA A 180 -7.00 -24.50 2.25
N ASP A 181 -6.40 -25.58 1.79
CA ASP A 181 -6.29 -26.02 0.39
C ASP A 181 -7.62 -26.57 -0.17
N GLU A 182 -8.48 -27.08 0.70
CA GLU A 182 -9.84 -27.54 0.33
C GLU A 182 -10.85 -26.38 0.29
N ALA A 183 -10.51 -25.22 0.85
CA ALA A 183 -11.37 -24.05 0.89
C ALA A 183 -11.04 -23.12 -0.29
N LEU A 184 -11.99 -22.94 -1.20
CA LEU A 184 -11.91 -21.91 -2.23
C LEU A 184 -12.67 -20.67 -1.77
N ALA A 185 -11.97 -19.54 -1.76
CA ALA A 185 -12.62 -18.26 -1.59
C ALA A 185 -13.20 -17.82 -2.93
N TRP A 186 -14.34 -17.12 -2.90
CA TRP A 186 -15.06 -16.75 -4.12
C TRP A 186 -14.22 -15.96 -5.14
N TYR A 187 -13.28 -15.13 -4.70
CA TYR A 187 -12.41 -14.40 -5.63
C TYR A 187 -11.39 -15.30 -6.34
N GLN A 188 -11.08 -16.49 -5.80
CA GLN A 188 -10.16 -17.47 -6.41
C GLN A 188 -10.84 -18.33 -7.47
N THR A 189 -12.04 -17.95 -7.91
CA THR A 189 -12.66 -18.52 -9.11
C THR A 189 -12.08 -17.93 -10.39
N LEU A 190 -11.13 -16.99 -10.29
CA LEU A 190 -10.44 -16.35 -11.40
C LEU A 190 -8.96 -16.73 -11.38
N ASP A 191 -8.39 -16.87 -12.56
CA ASP A 191 -6.99 -17.29 -12.70
C ASP A 191 -6.03 -16.24 -12.10
N THR A 192 -6.42 -14.96 -12.13
CA THR A 192 -5.67 -13.84 -11.53
C THR A 192 -5.53 -13.92 -10.00
N TYR A 193 -6.34 -14.75 -9.33
CA TYR A 193 -6.30 -14.95 -7.88
C TYR A 193 -5.98 -16.40 -7.47
N GLU A 194 -5.46 -17.21 -8.40
CA GLU A 194 -4.99 -18.55 -8.09
C GLU A 194 -3.90 -18.55 -7.02
N GLY A 195 -3.86 -19.61 -6.21
CA GLY A 195 -2.84 -19.85 -5.20
C GLY A 195 -3.40 -20.04 -3.80
N GLU A 196 -2.51 -20.01 -2.82
CA GLU A 196 -2.85 -20.28 -1.42
C GLU A 196 -3.82 -19.25 -0.83
N GLN A 197 -4.53 -19.67 0.21
CA GLN A 197 -5.32 -18.76 1.01
C GLN A 197 -4.42 -17.77 1.75
N GLN A 198 -4.66 -16.48 1.54
CA GLN A 198 -3.89 -15.41 2.17
C GLN A 198 -4.79 -14.52 3.02
N THR A 199 -4.19 -13.87 4.02
CA THR A 199 -4.89 -12.93 4.89
C THR A 199 -5.25 -11.64 4.15
N PHE A 200 -6.09 -10.82 4.78
CA PHE A 200 -6.55 -9.57 4.19
C PHE A 200 -5.38 -8.65 3.78
N HIS A 201 -4.39 -8.44 4.66
CA HIS A 201 -3.27 -7.53 4.34
C HIS A 201 -2.36 -8.11 3.25
N GLN A 202 -2.02 -9.40 3.34
CA GLN A 202 -1.20 -10.08 2.33
C GLN A 202 -1.83 -9.93 0.92
N ARG A 203 -3.16 -10.07 0.82
CA ARG A 203 -3.88 -9.92 -0.46
C ARG A 203 -3.89 -8.53 -1.06
N HIS A 204 -3.62 -7.50 -0.27
CA HIS A 204 -3.59 -6.11 -0.75
C HIS A 204 -2.17 -5.56 -0.87
N LEU A 205 -1.17 -6.22 -0.30
CA LEU A 205 0.19 -5.70 -0.19
C LEU A 205 1.28 -6.63 -0.73
N THR A 206 1.11 -7.95 -0.64
CA THR A 206 2.23 -8.90 -0.84
C THR A 206 1.98 -10.01 -1.84
N THR A 207 0.74 -10.24 -2.30
CA THR A 207 0.52 -11.21 -3.39
C THR A 207 1.22 -10.73 -4.66
N PRO A 208 1.68 -11.64 -5.54
CA PRO A 208 2.22 -11.26 -6.84
C PRO A 208 1.26 -10.37 -7.63
N PHE A 209 -0.02 -10.74 -7.69
CA PHE A 209 -1.02 -9.94 -8.40
C PHE A 209 -1.25 -8.57 -7.74
N ALA A 210 -1.30 -8.48 -6.40
CA ALA A 210 -1.40 -7.20 -5.71
C ALA A 210 -0.23 -6.28 -6.07
N THR A 211 1.00 -6.77 -5.97
CA THR A 211 2.19 -5.98 -6.29
C THR A 211 2.28 -5.61 -7.77
N ALA A 212 1.62 -6.37 -8.65
CA ALA A 212 1.58 -6.06 -10.08
C ALA A 212 0.60 -4.91 -10.38
N VAL A 213 -0.56 -4.86 -9.72
CA VAL A 213 -1.66 -3.95 -10.09
C VAL A 213 -1.94 -2.83 -9.09
N MET A 214 -1.54 -3.00 -7.83
CA MET A 214 -1.80 -2.09 -6.72
C MET A 214 -0.50 -1.53 -6.14
N ASP A 215 -0.53 -0.25 -5.80
CA ASP A 215 0.55 0.45 -5.08
C ASP A 215 0.02 0.92 -3.72
N LEU A 216 -0.52 -0.03 -2.94
CA LEU A 216 -1.17 0.28 -1.67
C LEU A 216 -0.15 0.42 -0.54
N SER A 217 -0.36 1.45 0.28
CA SER A 217 0.35 1.65 1.54
C SER A 217 -0.56 1.42 2.75
N CYS A 218 0.02 1.23 3.92
CA CYS A 218 -0.71 1.23 5.19
C CYS A 218 -1.55 2.51 5.33
N SER A 219 -0.97 3.66 4.98
CA SER A 219 -1.59 4.99 5.07
C SER A 219 -2.72 5.23 4.07
N PHE A 220 -2.83 4.45 2.98
CA PHE A 220 -3.99 4.49 2.09
C PHE A 220 -5.28 4.15 2.86
N CYS A 221 -5.25 3.06 3.63
CA CYS A 221 -6.37 2.60 4.45
C CYS A 221 -6.41 3.29 5.82
N HIS A 222 -5.25 3.39 6.49
CA HIS A 222 -5.12 3.87 7.85
C HIS A 222 -4.73 5.36 7.89
N GLN A 223 -5.73 6.23 7.87
CA GLN A 223 -5.54 7.68 7.70
C GLN A 223 -5.34 8.45 9.02
N GLY A 224 -5.03 7.74 10.10
CA GLY A 224 -4.84 8.26 11.44
C GLY A 224 -6.10 8.27 12.31
N LEU A 225 -5.90 8.35 13.62
CA LEU A 225 -6.91 8.51 14.64
C LEU A 225 -7.24 10.00 14.84
N ASP A 226 -8.51 10.31 15.13
CA ASP A 226 -8.86 11.57 15.79
C ASP A 226 -8.95 11.32 17.31
N PRO A 227 -8.09 11.97 18.13
CA PRO A 227 -8.11 11.77 19.58
C PRO A 227 -9.40 12.26 20.26
N ARG A 228 -10.27 13.00 19.56
CA ARG A 228 -11.56 13.50 20.06
C ARG A 228 -12.74 12.59 19.72
N GLU A 229 -12.56 11.54 18.92
CA GLU A 229 -13.64 10.62 18.53
C GLU A 229 -13.92 9.56 19.62
N GLU A 230 -14.49 9.99 20.76
CA GLU A 230 -15.08 9.08 21.77
C GLU A 230 -16.62 8.94 21.57
N ALA A 231 -17.03 8.14 20.57
CA ALA A 231 -18.35 7.48 20.43
C ALA A 231 -19.64 8.24 19.96
N ALA A 232 -20.29 7.64 18.96
CA ALA A 232 -21.70 7.24 18.81
C ALA A 232 -22.90 8.19 19.04
N GLN A 233 -22.78 9.52 19.03
CA GLN A 233 -23.98 10.38 19.11
C GLN A 233 -23.96 11.55 18.13
N THR A 234 -24.55 11.40 16.94
CA THR A 234 -25.13 12.55 16.20
C THR A 234 -26.08 12.09 15.06
N PRO A 235 -27.10 12.90 14.71
CA PRO A 235 -28.30 12.46 14.02
C PRO A 235 -28.15 12.43 12.50
N ILE A 236 -28.91 11.54 11.85
CA ILE A 236 -29.00 11.40 10.40
C ILE A 236 -29.70 12.64 9.82
N LYS A 237 -29.05 13.36 8.89
CA LYS A 237 -29.73 14.34 8.03
C LYS A 237 -30.62 13.61 7.01
N PRO A 238 -31.88 14.04 6.77
CA PRO A 238 -32.71 13.47 5.72
C PRO A 238 -32.07 13.72 4.34
N GLY A 239 -31.93 12.66 3.53
CA GLY A 239 -31.44 12.74 2.15
C GLY A 239 -29.94 12.47 1.94
N LEU A 240 -29.18 12.15 3.00
CA LEU A 240 -27.77 11.71 2.87
C LEU A 240 -27.66 10.21 3.16
N THR A 241 -26.87 9.50 2.35
CA THR A 241 -26.42 8.12 2.63
C THR A 241 -25.24 8.08 3.61
N GLN A 242 -24.85 9.24 4.16
CA GLN A 242 -23.75 9.41 5.11
C GLN A 242 -24.21 10.13 6.38
N LEU A 243 -23.66 9.72 7.54
CA LEU A 243 -23.75 10.47 8.79
C LEU A 243 -22.85 11.72 8.69
N ALA A 244 -23.46 12.87 8.40
CA ALA A 244 -22.77 14.16 8.48
C ALA A 244 -22.73 14.63 9.93
N VAL A 245 -21.54 14.64 10.52
CA VAL A 245 -21.24 15.43 11.72
C VAL A 245 -20.12 16.38 11.38
N ALA A 246 -20.39 17.27 10.44
CA ALA A 246 -19.72 18.54 10.44
C ALA A 246 -20.67 19.52 11.14
N GLY A 247 -20.23 20.10 12.25
CA GLY A 247 -20.82 21.37 12.68
C GLY A 247 -20.73 22.37 11.52
N PRO A 248 -21.48 23.49 11.54
CA PRO A 248 -21.47 24.48 10.45
C PRO A 248 -20.09 25.14 10.15
N GLN A 249 -18.99 24.63 10.70
CA GLN A 249 -17.62 25.14 10.58
C GLN A 249 -16.53 24.08 10.40
N SER A 250 -16.81 22.80 10.13
CA SER A 250 -15.74 21.79 10.02
C SER A 250 -15.65 21.16 8.64
N ASP A 251 -14.53 21.35 7.96
CA ASP A 251 -14.08 20.62 6.76
C ASP A 251 -13.68 19.16 7.06
N LEU A 252 -14.23 18.55 8.12
CA LEU A 252 -13.88 17.20 8.56
C LEU A 252 -14.73 16.16 7.82
N PRO A 253 -14.13 15.04 7.36
CA PRO A 253 -14.82 13.98 6.65
C PRO A 253 -15.91 13.31 7.51
N ALA A 254 -16.90 12.71 6.85
CA ALA A 254 -18.03 12.05 7.49
C ALA A 254 -17.59 10.90 8.44
N PHE A 255 -18.43 10.68 9.46
CA PHE A 255 -18.22 9.83 10.64
C PHE A 255 -17.58 8.44 10.39
N THR A 256 -16.55 8.09 11.18
CA THR A 256 -16.00 6.73 11.24
C THR A 256 -16.20 6.12 12.64
N LEU A 257 -17.05 5.09 12.77
CA LEU A 257 -17.22 4.35 14.03
C LEU A 257 -15.95 3.56 14.38
N ARG A 258 -15.09 4.06 15.29
CA ARG A 258 -13.98 3.34 15.98
C ARG A 258 -12.99 2.55 15.09
N LYS A 259 -13.11 2.59 13.78
CA LYS A 259 -12.29 1.84 12.84
C LYS A 259 -11.28 2.81 12.28
N MET A 260 -10.00 2.46 12.38
CA MET A 260 -8.84 3.19 11.83
C MET A 260 -8.95 3.50 10.32
N VAL A 261 -10.03 3.07 9.66
CA VAL A 261 -10.24 3.03 8.21
C VAL A 261 -11.66 3.50 7.93
N ASN A 262 -11.83 4.49 7.05
CA ASN A 262 -13.12 4.86 6.48
C ASN A 262 -13.40 4.01 5.23
N PRO A 263 -14.32 3.03 5.27
CA PRO A 263 -14.56 2.13 4.14
C PRO A 263 -15.10 2.85 2.90
N SER A 264 -15.78 3.98 3.06
CA SER A 264 -16.32 4.77 1.94
C SER A 264 -15.22 5.46 1.13
N ASP A 265 -14.09 5.77 1.77
CA ASP A 265 -12.97 6.48 1.15
C ASP A 265 -11.79 5.57 0.78
N THR A 266 -11.87 4.28 1.14
CA THR A 266 -10.77 3.31 0.96
C THR A 266 -11.30 2.07 0.22
N CYS A 267 -12.11 1.26 0.89
CA CYS A 267 -12.63 -0.01 0.35
C CYS A 267 -13.62 0.19 -0.80
N LEU A 268 -14.52 1.18 -0.70
CA LEU A 268 -15.59 1.40 -1.67
C LEU A 268 -15.01 1.75 -3.06
N ARG A 269 -13.85 2.42 -3.12
CA ARG A 269 -13.14 2.72 -4.37
C ARG A 269 -13.01 1.47 -5.22
N CYS A 270 -12.48 0.40 -4.66
CA CYS A 270 -12.20 -0.83 -5.41
C CYS A 270 -13.35 -1.86 -5.34
N HIS A 271 -14.11 -1.92 -4.24
CA HIS A 271 -15.13 -2.96 -4.01
C HIS A 271 -16.59 -2.47 -4.18
N GLY A 272 -16.78 -1.30 -4.78
CA GLY A 272 -18.09 -0.79 -5.16
C GLY A 272 -18.79 -1.68 -6.19
N SER A 273 -20.11 -1.55 -6.30
CA SER A 273 -20.85 -2.27 -7.33
C SER A 273 -20.51 -1.73 -8.72
N PHE A 274 -20.47 -2.63 -9.71
CA PHE A 274 -20.39 -2.28 -11.12
C PHE A 274 -21.59 -1.41 -11.54
N PRO A 275 -21.39 -0.17 -12.04
CA PRO A 275 -22.49 0.76 -12.31
C PRO A 275 -23.14 0.50 -13.68
N ALA A 276 -23.73 -0.68 -13.89
CA ALA A 276 -24.28 -1.12 -15.17
C ALA A 276 -25.28 -0.12 -15.77
N GLU A 277 -26.15 0.45 -14.94
CA GLU A 277 -27.21 1.38 -15.35
C GLU A 277 -26.62 2.69 -15.90
N VAL A 278 -25.52 3.17 -15.29
CA VAL A 278 -24.79 4.37 -15.76
C VAL A 278 -24.13 4.12 -17.11
N MET A 279 -23.73 2.88 -17.37
CA MET A 279 -23.15 2.46 -18.65
C MET A 279 -24.19 2.07 -19.70
N GLY A 280 -25.49 2.07 -19.36
CA GLY A 280 -26.55 1.64 -20.26
C GLY A 280 -26.55 0.13 -20.55
N LEU A 281 -25.97 -0.67 -19.66
CA LEU A 281 -25.89 -2.11 -19.79
C LEU A 281 -27.13 -2.79 -19.17
N PRO A 282 -27.56 -3.96 -19.70
CA PRO A 282 -28.79 -4.62 -19.28
C PRO A 282 -28.72 -5.28 -17.89
N GLY A 283 -27.53 -5.42 -17.31
CA GLY A 283 -27.31 -6.05 -16.00
C GLY A 283 -25.89 -5.90 -15.49
N PRO A 284 -25.59 -6.39 -14.27
CA PRO A 284 -24.25 -6.38 -13.71
C PRO A 284 -23.30 -7.27 -14.54
N TRP A 285 -22.01 -6.92 -14.59
CA TRP A 285 -21.07 -7.55 -15.51
C TRP A 285 -21.02 -9.08 -15.41
N HIS A 286 -21.03 -9.65 -14.21
CA HIS A 286 -21.03 -11.12 -14.03
C HIS A 286 -22.22 -11.86 -14.67
N GLU A 287 -23.33 -11.18 -14.96
CA GLU A 287 -24.48 -11.77 -15.65
C GLU A 287 -24.39 -11.64 -17.17
N ILE A 288 -23.77 -10.56 -17.67
CA ILE A 288 -23.75 -10.20 -19.09
C ILE A 288 -22.40 -10.47 -19.75
N ARG A 289 -21.35 -10.80 -18.98
CA ARG A 289 -19.96 -11.03 -19.45
C ARG A 289 -19.91 -11.95 -20.66
N ALA A 290 -20.66 -13.05 -20.62
CA ALA A 290 -20.69 -14.05 -21.69
C ALA A 290 -21.24 -13.51 -23.02
N ASP A 291 -22.04 -12.44 -23.00
CA ASP A 291 -22.55 -11.80 -24.23
C ASP A 291 -21.49 -10.94 -24.93
N PHE A 292 -20.42 -10.55 -24.20
CA PHE A 292 -19.33 -9.72 -24.70
C PHE A 292 -18.01 -10.49 -24.90
N GLU A 293 -17.87 -11.65 -24.27
CA GLU A 293 -16.70 -12.53 -24.40
C GLU A 293 -17.02 -13.70 -25.35
N PHE A 294 -16.79 -13.48 -26.64
CA PHE A 294 -17.00 -14.47 -27.70
C PHE A 294 -15.86 -14.36 -28.70
N GLU A 295 -15.43 -15.46 -29.30
CA GLU A 295 -14.39 -15.45 -30.34
C GLU A 295 -14.73 -14.46 -31.47
N PRO A 296 -13.84 -13.50 -31.83
CA PRO A 296 -12.44 -13.32 -31.41
C PRO A 296 -12.21 -12.32 -30.26
N THR A 297 -13.28 -11.84 -29.64
CA THR A 297 -13.29 -10.90 -28.51
C THR A 297 -13.12 -11.66 -27.18
N GLU A 298 -11.91 -12.15 -26.93
CA GLU A 298 -11.60 -12.89 -25.69
C GLU A 298 -11.78 -12.02 -24.43
N ASN A 299 -11.49 -10.71 -24.52
CA ASN A 299 -11.77 -9.75 -23.45
C ASN A 299 -12.89 -8.77 -23.83
N GLY A 300 -14.10 -9.08 -23.36
CA GLY A 300 -15.30 -8.28 -23.60
C GLY A 300 -15.22 -6.87 -23.03
N CYS A 301 -14.43 -6.63 -21.97
CA CYS A 301 -14.24 -5.29 -21.41
C CYS A 301 -13.58 -4.35 -22.42
N LEU A 302 -12.65 -4.86 -23.24
CA LEU A 302 -11.92 -4.08 -24.23
C LEU A 302 -12.77 -3.69 -25.45
N THR A 303 -13.96 -4.28 -25.63
CA THR A 303 -14.92 -3.83 -26.65
C THR A 303 -15.24 -2.34 -26.49
N CYS A 304 -15.37 -1.87 -25.24
CA CYS A 304 -15.63 -0.47 -24.92
C CYS A 304 -14.38 0.26 -24.41
N HIS A 305 -13.51 -0.44 -23.68
CA HIS A 305 -12.34 0.14 -23.02
C HIS A 305 -11.04 0.03 -23.82
N GLY A 306 -11.01 -0.60 -24.99
CA GLY A 306 -9.79 -0.64 -25.81
C GLY A 306 -9.43 0.75 -26.36
N GLU A 307 -10.20 1.19 -27.36
CA GLU A 307 -9.93 2.44 -28.07
C GLU A 307 -11.12 3.41 -28.12
N LEU A 308 -12.33 2.91 -27.79
CA LEU A 308 -13.56 3.69 -27.98
C LEU A 308 -13.81 4.67 -26.84
N PHE A 309 -13.72 4.20 -25.59
CA PHE A 309 -14.09 5.00 -24.42
C PHE A 309 -13.04 4.88 -23.32
N ARG A 310 -12.74 6.03 -22.69
CA ARG A 310 -11.91 6.14 -21.48
C ARG A 310 -10.56 5.46 -21.63
N THR A 311 -9.76 5.86 -22.61
CA THR A 311 -8.44 5.27 -22.93
C THR A 311 -7.36 5.55 -21.88
N ASN A 312 -7.54 6.58 -21.04
CA ASN A 312 -6.64 6.89 -19.92
C ASN A 312 -7.32 6.54 -18.59
N ARG A 313 -6.98 5.38 -18.02
CA ARG A 313 -7.58 4.84 -16.78
C ARG A 313 -6.55 4.72 -15.67
N HIS A 314 -7.05 4.48 -14.46
CA HIS A 314 -6.25 4.12 -13.28
C HIS A 314 -5.14 5.12 -12.95
N GLN A 315 -5.28 6.40 -13.36
CA GLN A 315 -4.29 7.47 -13.18
C GLN A 315 -4.29 8.02 -11.74
N VAL A 316 -3.92 7.16 -10.80
CA VAL A 316 -3.86 7.43 -9.37
C VAL A 316 -2.61 6.81 -8.77
N THR A 317 -2.13 7.35 -7.64
CA THR A 317 -0.89 6.90 -7.02
C THR A 317 -0.96 5.50 -6.40
N TYR A 318 -2.15 4.96 -6.15
CA TYR A 318 -2.34 3.66 -5.48
C TYR A 318 -2.59 2.49 -6.43
N LEU A 319 -2.46 2.70 -7.75
CA LEU A 319 -2.61 1.66 -8.77
C LEU A 319 -1.51 1.77 -9.82
N HIS A 320 -1.08 0.63 -10.34
CA HIS A 320 -0.12 0.57 -11.44
C HIS A 320 -0.88 0.50 -12.78
N ALA A 321 -1.26 1.68 -13.31
CA ALA A 321 -2.07 1.78 -14.52
C ALA A 321 -1.50 0.97 -15.70
N GLU A 322 -0.23 1.15 -16.03
CA GLU A 322 0.41 0.47 -17.18
C GLU A 322 0.35 -1.07 -17.04
N ASN A 323 0.63 -1.59 -15.85
CA ASN A 323 0.57 -3.03 -15.58
C ASN A 323 -0.87 -3.57 -15.69
N ILE A 324 -1.85 -2.83 -15.16
CA ILE A 324 -3.27 -3.20 -15.29
C ILE A 324 -3.66 -3.30 -16.76
N GLU A 325 -3.32 -2.29 -17.57
CA GLU A 325 -3.68 -2.27 -18.98
C GLU A 325 -2.95 -3.35 -19.80
N SER A 326 -1.71 -3.69 -19.43
CA SER A 326 -0.99 -4.81 -20.04
C SER A 326 -1.64 -6.15 -19.72
N LEU A 327 -1.91 -6.43 -18.44
CA LEU A 327 -2.54 -7.69 -18.01
C LEU A 327 -3.96 -7.84 -18.56
N ALA A 328 -4.68 -6.73 -18.73
CA ALA A 328 -6.00 -6.73 -19.36
C ALA A 328 -5.97 -7.17 -20.83
N GLN A 329 -4.86 -7.00 -21.55
CA GLN A 329 -4.74 -7.51 -22.92
C GLN A 329 -4.63 -9.04 -22.97
N GLU A 330 -4.10 -9.64 -21.89
CA GLU A 330 -3.90 -11.08 -21.79
C GLU A 330 -5.13 -11.82 -21.26
N SER A 331 -5.88 -11.21 -20.35
CA SER A 331 -7.09 -11.82 -19.79
C SER A 331 -8.09 -10.79 -19.27
N SER A 332 -9.39 -11.04 -19.51
CA SER A 332 -10.46 -10.22 -18.95
C SER A 332 -10.61 -10.36 -17.44
N ASP A 333 -10.02 -11.40 -16.84
CA ASP A 333 -10.03 -11.59 -15.39
C ASP A 333 -9.31 -10.48 -14.63
N ALA A 334 -8.34 -9.79 -15.26
CA ALA A 334 -7.69 -8.62 -14.69
C ALA A 334 -8.69 -7.47 -14.49
N CYS A 335 -9.60 -7.25 -15.45
CA CYS A 335 -10.67 -6.25 -15.34
C CYS A 335 -11.81 -6.75 -14.44
N TYR A 336 -12.22 -8.01 -14.65
CA TYR A 336 -13.36 -8.60 -13.95
C TYR A 336 -13.11 -8.67 -12.45
N GLY A 337 -11.91 -9.06 -12.01
CA GLY A 337 -11.54 -9.13 -10.60
C GLY A 337 -11.80 -7.83 -9.83
N CYS A 338 -11.58 -6.69 -10.48
CA CYS A 338 -11.78 -5.36 -9.88
C CYS A 338 -13.16 -4.75 -10.14
N HIS A 339 -13.70 -4.87 -11.37
CA HIS A 339 -14.90 -4.13 -11.78
C HIS A 339 -16.17 -4.97 -11.86
N GLY A 340 -16.09 -6.24 -12.26
CA GLY A 340 -17.26 -7.08 -12.51
C GLY A 340 -17.48 -8.18 -11.46
N GLY A 341 -16.47 -8.41 -10.62
CA GLY A 341 -16.45 -9.42 -9.57
C GLY A 341 -17.35 -9.06 -8.40
N ARG A 342 -17.14 -9.77 -7.27
CA ARG A 342 -18.00 -9.59 -6.09
C ARG A 342 -17.81 -8.20 -5.48
N SER A 343 -18.80 -7.34 -5.68
CA SER A 343 -18.92 -6.12 -4.92
C SER A 343 -19.16 -6.43 -3.43
N TRP A 344 -18.45 -5.74 -2.56
CA TRP A 344 -18.70 -5.81 -1.12
C TRP A 344 -19.75 -4.77 -0.71
N PHE A 345 -19.86 -3.72 -1.52
CA PHE A 345 -20.82 -2.65 -1.34
C PHE A 345 -21.92 -2.76 -2.40
N ARG A 346 -23.15 -2.46 -1.98
CA ARG A 346 -24.32 -2.39 -2.89
C ARG A 346 -24.35 -1.13 -3.74
N ILE A 347 -23.44 -0.20 -3.49
CA ILE A 347 -23.34 1.09 -4.16
C ILE A 347 -22.02 1.16 -4.92
N SER A 348 -22.03 1.88 -6.03
CA SER A 348 -20.83 2.16 -6.81
C SER A 348 -20.04 3.30 -6.16
N TYR A 349 -18.73 3.26 -6.30
CA TYR A 349 -17.92 4.44 -5.97
C TYR A 349 -18.18 5.56 -6.99
N PRO A 350 -18.45 6.79 -6.56
CA PRO A 350 -18.66 7.92 -7.46
C PRO A 350 -17.31 8.42 -8.01
N TYR A 351 -16.72 7.65 -8.92
CA TYR A 351 -15.45 8.01 -9.55
C TYR A 351 -15.53 9.41 -10.20
N PRO A 352 -14.45 10.21 -10.09
CA PRO A 352 -14.40 11.52 -10.69
C PRO A 352 -14.68 11.49 -12.18
N ARG A 353 -15.47 12.46 -12.64
CA ARG A 353 -15.78 12.69 -14.04
C ARG A 353 -14.82 13.74 -14.62
N HIS A 354 -13.60 13.30 -14.88
CA HIS A 354 -12.59 14.10 -15.59
C HIS A 354 -13.12 14.55 -16.95
N ALA A 355 -12.73 15.74 -17.41
CA ALA A 355 -13.09 16.21 -18.75
C ALA A 355 -12.46 15.33 -19.84
N TRP A 356 -13.18 15.09 -20.92
CA TRP A 356 -12.69 14.38 -22.11
C TRP A 356 -13.04 15.16 -23.39
N PRO A 357 -12.37 14.89 -24.53
CA PRO A 357 -12.68 15.53 -25.80
C PRO A 357 -14.15 15.34 -26.18
N ASP A 358 -14.81 16.41 -26.62
CA ASP A 358 -16.23 16.39 -27.02
C ASP A 358 -17.21 16.01 -25.90
N MET A 359 -16.80 16.16 -24.63
CA MET A 359 -17.70 15.99 -23.48
C MET A 359 -18.89 16.97 -23.58
N PRO A 360 -20.14 16.49 -23.50
CA PRO A 360 -21.31 17.37 -23.50
C PRO A 360 -21.27 18.39 -22.35
N GLU A 361 -21.70 19.63 -22.64
CA GLU A 361 -21.77 20.71 -21.66
C GLU A 361 -22.81 20.40 -20.56
N GLU A 362 -23.91 19.75 -20.93
CA GLU A 362 -24.91 19.28 -19.98
C GLU A 362 -24.39 18.08 -19.18
N THR A 363 -24.44 18.19 -17.85
CA THR A 363 -24.08 17.10 -16.95
C THR A 363 -25.30 16.21 -16.70
N PRO A 364 -25.24 14.91 -17.01
CA PRO A 364 -26.34 13.99 -16.74
C PRO A 364 -26.69 13.94 -15.24
N GLU A 365 -27.96 13.67 -14.92
CA GLU A 365 -28.47 13.66 -13.53
C GLU A 365 -27.64 12.76 -12.59
N TRP A 366 -27.25 11.57 -13.03
CA TRP A 366 -26.42 10.63 -12.24
C TRP A 366 -25.00 11.14 -11.92
N ALA A 367 -24.55 12.18 -12.62
CA ALA A 367 -23.20 12.73 -12.54
C ALA A 367 -23.14 14.09 -11.82
N LEU A 368 -24.27 14.69 -11.43
CA LEU A 368 -24.32 16.06 -10.89
C LEU A 368 -23.43 16.26 -9.65
N ASP A 369 -23.41 15.27 -8.74
CA ASP A 369 -22.64 15.33 -7.49
C ASP A 369 -21.25 14.67 -7.60
N ARG A 370 -20.80 14.30 -8.81
CA ARG A 370 -19.50 13.64 -8.96
C ARG A 370 -18.36 14.67 -8.99
N PRO A 371 -17.24 14.39 -8.30
CA PRO A 371 -16.04 15.21 -8.43
C PRO A 371 -15.58 15.29 -9.89
N THR A 372 -15.00 16.40 -10.30
CA THR A 372 -14.40 16.53 -11.65
C THR A 372 -12.92 16.17 -11.68
N GLU A 373 -12.31 15.97 -10.51
CA GLU A 373 -10.92 15.61 -10.36
C GLU A 373 -10.73 14.54 -9.29
N SER A 374 -9.64 13.77 -9.40
CA SER A 374 -9.25 12.81 -8.36
C SER A 374 -8.92 13.53 -7.05
N ASP A 375 -9.03 12.80 -5.93
CA ASP A 375 -8.59 13.29 -4.62
C ASP A 375 -7.12 13.75 -4.71
N PRO A 376 -6.78 14.99 -4.31
CA PRO A 376 -5.42 15.51 -4.39
C PRO A 376 -4.36 14.59 -3.77
N ARG A 377 -4.72 13.83 -2.72
CA ARG A 377 -3.82 12.86 -2.06
C ARG A 377 -3.35 11.74 -2.98
N TYR A 378 -4.13 11.43 -4.01
CA TYR A 378 -3.90 10.29 -4.90
C TYR A 378 -3.67 10.69 -6.35
N ARG A 379 -3.53 11.99 -6.63
CA ARG A 379 -3.17 12.43 -7.98
C ARG A 379 -1.73 12.06 -8.24
N LEU A 380 -1.47 11.51 -9.42
CA LEU A 380 -0.11 11.40 -9.93
C LEU A 380 0.48 12.81 -9.98
N THR A 381 1.61 13.02 -9.31
CA THR A 381 2.43 14.19 -9.56
C THR A 381 2.95 14.04 -10.99
N THR A 382 2.67 15.04 -11.83
CA THR A 382 3.13 15.06 -13.22
C THR A 382 4.64 14.81 -13.22
N LYS A 383 5.08 13.72 -13.88
CA LYS A 383 6.51 13.45 -14.10
C LYS A 383 7.13 14.44 -15.07
#